data_AF-B0T8D6-F1
#
_entry.id   AF-B0T8D6-F1
#
_cell.length_a   1.000
_cell.length_b   1.000
_cell.length_c   1.000
_cell.angle_alpha   90.00
_cell.angle_beta   90.00
_cell.angle_gamma   90.00
#
_symmetry.space_group_name_H-M   'P 1'
#
loop_
_entity.id
_entity.type
_entity.pdbx_description
1 polymer ?
#
loop_
_entity_poly.entity_id
_entity_poly.type
_entity_poly.pdbx_seq_one_letter_code
_entity_poly.pdbx_strand_id
1 'polypeptide(L)'
;MRRVASLLILSLLAASGGPAVAGQTACWFENGAVIVPAAIGGMAGDYVLDLSAPRTLLHETAAQRGGYAETALTLPVDVAGQRVEAAPVAVRDLDYRGVGFFSPIIGVIGADILDRYVLTLDFAPCRLGLERPTTPPGGATVDQAGALRVIMVGGVPTVFAAASDGRKGVSGPFALDTASGGGVRARGAADGPRQKPAGTLRALSLDGTLRQNLPAVIAGDLPDGVVGALGVEVLSAYRLRLDPQTLGLWLTPKEKGPGVSAEP
;
A
#
# COMPACT_ATOMS: atom_id res chain seq x y z
N MET A 1 -23.16 -19.88 -64.43
CA MET A 1 -22.60 -18.80 -63.59
C MET A 1 -22.61 -19.28 -62.14
N ARG A 2 -21.47 -19.74 -61.62
CA ARG A 2 -21.33 -20.25 -60.24
C ARG A 2 -21.08 -19.07 -59.31
N ARG A 3 -21.99 -18.82 -58.36
CA ARG A 3 -21.82 -17.81 -57.31
C ARG A 3 -20.83 -18.35 -56.27
N VAL A 4 -19.69 -17.69 -56.16
CA VAL A 4 -18.71 -17.89 -55.07
C VAL A 4 -19.25 -17.15 -53.85
N ALA A 5 -19.63 -17.88 -52.82
CA ALA A 5 -20.02 -17.31 -51.53
C ALA A 5 -18.75 -17.04 -50.71
N SER A 6 -18.47 -15.77 -50.45
CA SER A 6 -17.39 -15.32 -49.60
C SER A 6 -17.68 -15.67 -48.13
N LEU A 7 -16.85 -16.52 -47.54
CA LEU A 7 -16.81 -16.79 -46.11
C LEU A 7 -16.09 -15.65 -45.39
N LEU A 8 -16.84 -14.82 -44.68
CA LEU A 8 -16.33 -13.88 -43.68
C LEU A 8 -15.99 -14.66 -42.40
N ILE A 9 -14.70 -14.85 -42.13
CA ILE A 9 -14.21 -15.37 -40.85
C ILE A 9 -14.14 -14.19 -39.87
N LEU A 10 -15.09 -14.14 -38.94
CA LEU A 10 -15.09 -13.21 -37.82
C LEU A 10 -14.24 -13.80 -36.70
N SER A 11 -12.99 -13.34 -36.57
CA SER A 11 -12.09 -13.72 -35.47
C SER A 11 -12.54 -13.01 -34.19
N LEU A 12 -13.31 -13.69 -33.32
CA LEU A 12 -13.55 -13.22 -31.96
C LEU A 12 -12.26 -13.30 -31.15
N LEU A 13 -11.66 -12.14 -30.87
CA LEU A 13 -10.71 -11.96 -29.78
C LEU A 13 -11.47 -12.05 -28.45
N ALA A 14 -11.66 -13.27 -27.96
CA ALA A 14 -12.07 -13.50 -26.58
C ALA A 14 -10.86 -13.15 -25.67
N ALA A 15 -10.85 -11.94 -25.13
CA ALA A 15 -10.01 -11.62 -23.99
C ALA A 15 -10.44 -12.54 -22.83
N SER A 16 -9.56 -13.46 -22.44
CA SER A 16 -9.72 -14.34 -21.30
C SER A 16 -9.60 -13.54 -19.99
N GLY A 17 -10.63 -12.74 -19.69
CA GLY A 17 -10.88 -12.27 -18.34
C GLY A 17 -11.41 -13.46 -17.53
N GLY A 18 -10.52 -14.12 -16.79
CA GLY A 18 -10.94 -15.09 -15.78
C GLY A 18 -11.94 -14.46 -14.79
N PRO A 19 -12.74 -15.27 -14.06
CA PRO A 19 -13.67 -14.73 -13.09
C PRO A 19 -12.93 -13.82 -12.10
N ALA A 20 -13.44 -12.61 -11.90
CA ALA A 20 -12.95 -11.71 -10.87
C ALA A 20 -13.20 -12.39 -9.51
N VAL A 21 -12.14 -12.91 -8.91
CA VAL A 21 -12.19 -13.45 -7.55
C VAL A 21 -12.27 -12.27 -6.61
N ALA A 22 -13.44 -12.05 -6.00
CA ALA A 22 -13.61 -11.05 -4.96
C ALA A 22 -12.55 -11.29 -3.86
N GLY A 23 -11.84 -10.23 -3.50
CA GLY A 23 -10.73 -10.28 -2.57
C GLY A 23 -9.34 -10.32 -3.21
N GLN A 24 -9.18 -10.25 -4.53
CA GLN A 24 -7.87 -10.03 -5.16
C GLN A 24 -7.92 -9.07 -6.35
N THR A 25 -6.85 -8.29 -6.55
CA THR A 25 -6.65 -7.45 -7.74
C THR A 25 -5.18 -7.37 -8.13
N ALA A 26 -4.92 -7.12 -9.41
CA ALA A 26 -3.61 -6.68 -9.84
C ALA A 26 -3.35 -5.25 -9.35
N CYS A 27 -2.10 -4.97 -9.01
CA CYS A 27 -1.60 -3.63 -8.70
C CYS A 27 -0.38 -3.33 -9.56
N TRP A 28 0.20 -2.14 -9.41
CA TRP A 28 1.51 -1.81 -9.98
C TRP A 28 2.26 -0.84 -9.08
N PHE A 29 3.55 -0.65 -9.40
CA PHE A 29 4.37 0.37 -8.78
C PHE A 29 4.43 1.60 -9.65
N GLU A 30 4.21 2.74 -9.04
CA GLU A 30 4.39 4.03 -9.68
C GLU A 30 5.03 4.99 -8.70
N ASN A 31 6.18 5.53 -9.08
CA ASN A 31 6.96 6.45 -8.27
C ASN A 31 7.18 5.99 -6.80
N GLY A 32 7.39 4.68 -6.60
CA GLY A 32 7.61 4.10 -5.28
C GLY A 32 6.36 3.86 -4.44
N ALA A 33 5.16 4.05 -5.00
CA ALA A 33 3.89 3.72 -4.36
C ALA A 33 3.23 2.51 -5.03
N VAL A 34 2.43 1.78 -4.24
CA VAL A 34 1.52 0.74 -4.72
C VAL A 34 0.24 1.42 -5.19
N ILE A 35 -0.09 1.24 -6.47
CA ILE A 35 -1.32 1.73 -7.06
C ILE A 35 -2.28 0.57 -7.31
N VAL A 36 -3.53 0.79 -6.93
CA VAL A 36 -4.61 -0.20 -7.05
C VAL A 36 -5.81 0.40 -7.78
N PRO A 37 -6.49 -0.38 -8.63
CA PRO A 37 -7.80 0.01 -9.12
C PRO A 37 -8.80 -0.06 -7.97
N ALA A 38 -9.52 1.03 -7.75
CA ALA A 38 -10.54 1.16 -6.70
C ALA A 38 -11.62 2.16 -7.10
N ALA A 39 -12.66 2.30 -6.27
CA ALA A 39 -13.65 3.35 -6.40
C ALA A 39 -14.05 3.92 -5.04
N ILE A 40 -14.23 5.23 -4.96
CA ILE A 40 -14.81 5.92 -3.80
C ILE A 40 -16.03 6.70 -4.29
N GLY A 41 -17.20 6.49 -3.69
CA GLY A 41 -18.42 7.19 -4.10
C GLY A 41 -18.78 7.00 -5.58
N GLY A 42 -18.42 5.85 -6.17
CA GLY A 42 -18.60 5.54 -7.59
C GLY A 42 -17.50 6.09 -8.53
N MET A 43 -16.53 6.85 -8.03
CA MET A 43 -15.42 7.38 -8.83
C MET A 43 -14.32 6.31 -8.99
N ALA A 44 -14.42 5.52 -10.04
CA ALA A 44 -13.43 4.49 -10.35
C ALA A 44 -12.13 5.07 -10.94
N GLY A 45 -10.99 4.47 -10.57
CA GLY A 45 -9.70 4.73 -11.18
C GLY A 45 -8.54 4.32 -10.27
N ASP A 46 -7.45 5.08 -10.36
CA ASP A 46 -6.17 4.73 -9.73
C ASP A 46 -6.05 5.38 -8.35
N TYR A 47 -5.86 4.55 -7.32
CA TYR A 47 -5.70 4.99 -5.95
C TYR A 47 -4.38 4.48 -5.37
N VAL A 48 -3.74 5.33 -4.58
CA VAL A 48 -2.59 4.92 -3.78
C VAL A 48 -3.07 4.04 -2.62
N LEU A 49 -2.49 2.87 -2.47
CA LEU A 49 -2.63 2.06 -1.26
C LEU A 49 -1.62 2.58 -0.22
N ASP A 50 -2.06 3.16 0.89
CA ASP A 50 -1.17 3.75 1.91
C ASP A 50 -1.52 3.24 3.31
N LEU A 51 -0.80 2.20 3.77
CA LEU A 51 -0.92 1.68 5.14
C LEU A 51 -0.45 2.69 6.20
N SER A 52 0.29 3.75 5.82
CA SER A 52 0.75 4.80 6.72
C SER A 52 -0.18 6.01 6.77
N ALA A 53 -1.22 6.04 5.95
CA ALA A 53 -2.29 7.02 6.03
C ALA A 53 -3.40 6.52 6.97
N PRO A 54 -3.70 7.20 8.09
CA PRO A 54 -4.76 6.77 9.00
C PRO A 54 -6.16 6.82 8.40
N ARG A 55 -6.33 7.58 7.31
CA ARG A 55 -7.62 7.90 6.71
C ARG A 55 -7.58 7.73 5.22
N THR A 56 -8.69 7.28 4.68
CA THR A 56 -8.95 7.27 3.24
C THR A 56 -9.25 8.68 2.76
N LEU A 57 -8.57 9.07 1.69
CA LEU A 57 -8.57 10.43 1.17
C LEU A 57 -9.06 10.45 -0.28
N LEU A 58 -9.77 11.50 -0.64
CA LEU A 58 -10.13 11.81 -2.02
C LEU A 58 -9.50 13.14 -2.41
N HIS A 59 -8.94 13.21 -3.62
CA HIS A 59 -8.40 14.47 -4.14
C HIS A 59 -9.51 15.49 -4.33
N GLU A 60 -9.28 16.76 -3.95
CA GLU A 60 -10.27 17.83 -4.10
C GLU A 60 -10.85 17.96 -5.52
N THR A 61 -10.01 17.86 -6.56
CA THR A 61 -10.48 17.95 -7.95
C THR A 61 -11.35 16.75 -8.33
N ALA A 62 -11.08 15.56 -7.79
CA ALA A 62 -11.92 14.39 -7.99
C ALA A 62 -13.26 14.53 -7.25
N ALA A 63 -13.23 15.00 -6.00
CA ALA A 63 -14.42 15.26 -5.21
C ALA A 63 -15.35 16.28 -5.90
N GLN A 64 -14.79 17.38 -6.40
CA GLN A 64 -15.52 18.41 -7.14
C GLN A 64 -16.13 17.86 -8.43
N ARG A 65 -15.37 17.05 -9.20
CA ARG A 65 -15.91 16.36 -10.40
C ARG A 65 -17.05 15.40 -10.05
N GLY A 66 -16.99 14.79 -8.87
CA GLY A 66 -18.07 13.97 -8.30
C GLY A 66 -19.26 14.75 -7.75
N GLY A 67 -19.22 16.10 -7.78
CA GLY A 67 -20.30 16.96 -7.28
C GLY A 67 -20.29 17.17 -5.77
N TYR A 68 -19.22 16.81 -5.08
CA TYR A 68 -19.11 16.99 -3.62
C TYR A 68 -18.56 18.38 -3.27
N ALA A 69 -19.35 19.14 -2.50
CA ALA A 69 -18.93 20.44 -1.96
C ALA A 69 -18.33 20.34 -0.55
N GLU A 70 -18.70 19.29 0.19
CA GLU A 70 -18.20 19.05 1.55
C GLU A 70 -16.84 18.35 1.53
N THR A 71 -16.04 18.59 2.58
CA THR A 71 -14.69 17.99 2.70
C THR A 71 -14.62 16.78 3.63
N ALA A 72 -15.73 16.46 4.31
CA ALA A 72 -15.86 15.29 5.16
C ALA A 72 -17.09 14.52 4.70
N LEU A 73 -16.87 13.41 4.01
CA LEU A 73 -17.89 12.67 3.29
C LEU A 73 -18.11 11.32 3.94
N THR A 74 -19.27 10.72 3.71
CA THR A 74 -19.52 9.29 3.98
C THR A 74 -19.88 8.63 2.68
N LEU A 75 -18.96 7.83 2.12
CA LEU A 75 -19.08 7.28 0.77
C LEU A 75 -18.82 5.77 0.79
N PRO A 76 -19.38 5.02 -0.16
CA PRO A 76 -18.95 3.66 -0.39
C PRO A 76 -17.51 3.62 -0.91
N VAL A 77 -16.76 2.59 -0.53
CA VAL A 77 -15.39 2.34 -1.00
C VAL A 77 -15.30 0.90 -1.50
N ASP A 78 -14.85 0.74 -2.75
CA ASP A 78 -14.64 -0.54 -3.42
C ASP A 78 -13.16 -0.72 -3.75
N VAL A 79 -12.55 -1.82 -3.30
CA VAL A 79 -11.16 -2.16 -3.59
C VAL A 79 -10.97 -3.67 -3.61
N ALA A 80 -10.29 -4.20 -4.64
CA ALA A 80 -10.08 -5.64 -4.83
C ALA A 80 -11.36 -6.49 -4.75
N GLY A 81 -12.50 -5.97 -5.22
CA GLY A 81 -13.81 -6.64 -5.12
C GLY A 81 -14.41 -6.69 -3.70
N GLN A 82 -13.75 -6.08 -2.71
CA GLN A 82 -14.31 -5.82 -1.39
C GLN A 82 -14.99 -4.45 -1.37
N ARG A 83 -16.06 -4.34 -0.58
CA ARG A 83 -16.86 -3.13 -0.46
C ARG A 83 -17.12 -2.76 1.00
N VAL A 84 -16.98 -1.48 1.30
CA VAL A 84 -17.44 -0.83 2.53
C VAL A 84 -18.56 0.13 2.12
N GLU A 85 -19.79 -0.08 2.58
CA GLU A 85 -20.96 0.69 2.11
C GLU A 85 -20.93 2.17 2.52
N ALA A 86 -20.37 2.46 3.69
CA ALA A 86 -20.32 3.79 4.26
C ALA A 86 -19.02 3.98 5.03
N ALA A 87 -18.02 4.54 4.36
CA ALA A 87 -16.75 4.89 4.96
C ALA A 87 -16.60 6.41 5.08
N PRO A 88 -16.01 6.91 6.18
CA PRO A 88 -15.72 8.32 6.29
C PRO A 88 -14.50 8.67 5.42
N VAL A 89 -14.69 9.55 4.45
CA VAL A 89 -13.67 9.96 3.47
C VAL A 89 -13.36 11.44 3.65
N ALA A 90 -12.08 11.79 3.76
CA ALA A 90 -11.66 13.19 3.83
C ALA A 90 -11.23 13.70 2.45
N VAL A 91 -11.71 14.87 2.06
CA VAL A 91 -11.25 15.57 0.85
C VAL A 91 -10.04 16.41 1.21
N ARG A 92 -8.98 16.28 0.41
CA ARG A 92 -7.71 16.99 0.57
C ARG A 92 -7.11 17.34 -0.79
N ASP A 93 -6.30 18.37 -0.80
CA ASP A 93 -5.30 18.55 -1.86
C ASP A 93 -4.23 17.45 -1.70
N LEU A 94 -4.06 16.66 -2.75
CA LEU A 94 -3.08 15.57 -2.81
C LEU A 94 -1.98 15.86 -3.84
N ASP A 95 -1.86 17.07 -4.37
CA ASP A 95 -0.85 17.43 -5.37
C ASP A 95 0.57 17.10 -4.87
N TYR A 96 0.84 17.39 -3.59
CA TYR A 96 2.13 17.06 -2.95
C TYR A 96 2.42 15.54 -2.90
N ARG A 97 1.37 14.71 -2.95
CA ARG A 97 1.45 13.24 -3.01
C ARG A 97 1.48 12.73 -4.44
N GLY A 98 0.90 13.46 -5.38
CA GLY A 98 0.81 13.12 -6.80
C GLY A 98 2.04 13.54 -7.64
N VAL A 99 2.98 14.29 -7.07
CA VAL A 99 4.22 14.66 -7.79
C VAL A 99 4.95 13.41 -8.30
N GLY A 100 5.21 13.37 -9.60
CA GLY A 100 5.95 12.30 -10.26
C GLY A 100 5.15 11.06 -10.63
N PHE A 101 3.83 11.04 -10.39
CA PHE A 101 2.93 10.08 -11.02
C PHE A 101 2.65 10.51 -12.47
N PHE A 102 2.60 9.52 -13.36
CA PHE A 102 2.21 9.68 -14.75
C PHE A 102 0.69 9.83 -14.89
N SER A 103 -0.10 9.01 -14.15
CA SER A 103 -1.55 9.21 -14.05
C SER A 103 -1.91 9.99 -12.78
N PRO A 104 -2.82 10.98 -12.85
CA PRO A 104 -3.31 11.64 -11.65
C PRO A 104 -4.01 10.62 -10.74
N ILE A 105 -3.52 10.47 -9.51
CA ILE A 105 -4.17 9.64 -8.50
C ILE A 105 -5.50 10.28 -8.10
N ILE A 106 -6.54 9.46 -7.99
CA ILE A 106 -7.87 9.95 -7.57
C ILE A 106 -7.92 10.16 -6.06
N GLY A 107 -7.17 9.34 -5.31
CA GLY A 107 -7.16 9.38 -3.86
C GLY A 107 -6.18 8.40 -3.24
N VAL A 108 -6.37 8.18 -1.94
CA VAL A 108 -5.59 7.27 -1.10
C VAL A 108 -6.55 6.33 -0.38
N ILE A 109 -6.33 5.02 -0.48
CA ILE A 109 -6.97 4.02 0.37
C ILE A 109 -6.09 3.85 1.62
N GLY A 110 -6.60 4.31 2.76
CA GLY A 110 -5.90 4.36 4.03
C GLY A 110 -6.15 3.16 4.93
N ALA A 111 -5.47 3.16 6.08
CA ALA A 111 -5.56 2.10 7.09
C ALA A 111 -6.99 1.88 7.63
N ASP A 112 -7.85 2.90 7.65
CA ASP A 112 -9.26 2.82 8.09
C ASP A 112 -10.18 1.94 7.22
N ILE A 113 -9.74 1.64 5.99
CA ILE A 113 -10.38 0.67 5.11
C ILE A 113 -9.64 -0.65 5.16
N LEU A 114 -8.30 -0.61 5.16
CA LEU A 114 -7.46 -1.80 5.06
C LEU A 114 -7.47 -2.63 6.36
N ASP A 115 -7.68 -2.01 7.52
CA ASP A 115 -7.74 -2.69 8.82
C ASP A 115 -8.95 -3.64 8.98
N ARG A 116 -9.88 -3.60 8.03
CA ARG A 116 -11.07 -4.46 7.99
C ARG A 116 -10.80 -5.83 7.40
N TYR A 117 -9.62 -6.03 6.81
CA TYR A 117 -9.26 -7.22 6.05
C TYR A 117 -7.94 -7.82 6.54
N VAL A 118 -7.79 -9.12 6.35
CA VAL A 118 -6.46 -9.71 6.25
C VAL A 118 -5.91 -9.32 4.89
N LEU A 119 -4.86 -8.50 4.91
CA LEU A 119 -4.22 -7.98 3.72
C LEU A 119 -3.04 -8.85 3.34
N THR A 120 -2.97 -9.24 2.07
CA THR A 120 -1.76 -9.83 1.47
C THR A 120 -1.29 -8.96 0.33
N LEU A 121 0.01 -8.70 0.26
CA LEU A 121 0.61 -7.90 -0.80
C LEU A 121 1.87 -8.59 -1.31
N ASP A 122 1.77 -9.04 -2.56
CA ASP A 122 2.90 -9.49 -3.36
C ASP A 122 3.37 -8.31 -4.20
N PHE A 123 4.67 -8.00 -4.16
CA PHE A 123 5.25 -6.89 -4.94
C PHE A 123 5.74 -7.33 -6.34
N ALA A 124 5.78 -8.63 -6.65
CA ALA A 124 6.21 -9.12 -7.96
C ALA A 124 5.69 -10.56 -8.24
N PRO A 125 4.73 -10.76 -9.17
CA PRO A 125 3.90 -9.71 -9.78
C PRO A 125 3.12 -8.95 -8.71
N CYS A 126 2.82 -7.68 -8.94
CA CYS A 126 2.10 -6.88 -7.95
C CYS A 126 0.65 -7.38 -7.83
N ARG A 127 0.31 -7.96 -6.67
CA ARG A 127 -1.04 -8.42 -6.35
C ARG A 127 -1.43 -8.02 -4.93
N LEU A 128 -2.60 -7.40 -4.81
CA LEU A 128 -3.26 -7.13 -3.54
C LEU A 128 -4.34 -8.18 -3.32
N GLY A 129 -4.31 -8.84 -2.17
CA GLY A 129 -5.39 -9.66 -1.65
C GLY A 129 -6.00 -9.06 -0.38
N LEU A 130 -7.33 -9.04 -0.31
CA LEU A 130 -8.12 -8.58 0.83
C LEU A 130 -9.15 -9.65 1.17
N GLU A 131 -8.93 -10.34 2.28
CA GLU A 131 -9.82 -11.38 2.79
C GLU A 131 -10.54 -10.87 4.04
N ARG A 132 -11.84 -11.14 4.15
CA ARG A 132 -12.53 -10.86 5.41
C ARG A 132 -11.97 -11.79 6.49
N PRO A 133 -11.68 -11.28 7.69
CA PRO A 133 -11.25 -12.15 8.77
C PRO A 133 -12.33 -13.20 9.07
N THR A 134 -11.93 -14.46 9.15
CA THR A 134 -12.83 -15.60 9.42
C THR A 134 -13.02 -15.85 10.92
N THR A 135 -12.18 -15.24 11.75
CA THR A 135 -12.24 -15.34 13.21
C THR A 135 -13.00 -14.15 13.79
N PRO A 136 -13.93 -14.35 14.74
CA PRO A 136 -14.52 -13.24 15.48
C PRO A 136 -13.43 -12.48 16.26
N PRO A 137 -13.58 -11.16 16.48
CA PRO A 137 -12.69 -10.41 17.36
C PRO A 137 -12.57 -11.12 18.73
N GLY A 138 -11.35 -11.49 19.12
CA GLY A 138 -11.07 -12.21 20.37
C GLY A 138 -11.07 -13.74 20.31
N GLY A 139 -11.21 -14.35 19.12
CA GLY A 139 -11.00 -15.79 18.93
C GLY A 139 -9.52 -16.18 19.06
N ALA A 140 -9.27 -17.43 19.48
CA ALA A 140 -7.94 -17.94 19.85
C ALA A 140 -6.84 -17.60 18.84
N THR A 141 -5.67 -17.23 19.38
CA THR A 141 -4.47 -16.86 18.64
C THR A 141 -4.09 -17.94 17.65
N VAL A 142 -4.22 -17.62 16.35
CA VAL A 142 -3.54 -18.35 15.27
C VAL A 142 -2.06 -18.41 15.62
N ASP A 143 -1.43 -19.57 15.40
CA ASP A 143 -0.01 -19.80 15.64
C ASP A 143 0.83 -18.63 15.06
N GLN A 144 1.41 -17.83 15.96
CA GLN A 144 2.12 -16.58 15.64
C GLN A 144 3.59 -16.85 15.25
N ALA A 145 3.96 -18.11 15.00
CA ALA A 145 5.31 -18.46 14.62
C ALA A 145 5.76 -17.63 13.41
N GLY A 146 6.82 -16.83 13.60
CA GLY A 146 7.38 -15.94 12.56
C GLY A 146 6.60 -14.65 12.29
N ALA A 147 5.58 -14.32 13.09
CA ALA A 147 4.89 -13.03 12.98
C ALA A 147 5.63 -11.93 13.76
N LEU A 148 5.85 -10.79 13.11
CA LEU A 148 6.18 -9.54 13.78
C LEU A 148 4.94 -9.00 14.49
N ARG A 149 5.10 -8.61 15.76
CA ARG A 149 4.03 -7.96 16.51
C ARG A 149 3.73 -6.59 15.93
N VAL A 150 2.49 -6.37 15.56
CA VAL A 150 1.94 -5.08 15.14
C VAL A 150 1.42 -4.31 16.35
N ILE A 151 1.64 -3.01 16.34
CA ILE A 151 1.06 -2.06 17.28
C ILE A 151 0.30 -1.01 16.46
N MET A 152 -0.96 -0.76 16.81
CA MET A 152 -1.72 0.33 16.19
C MET A 152 -1.35 1.65 16.87
N VAL A 153 -0.79 2.60 16.12
CA VAL A 153 -0.40 3.93 16.63
C VAL A 153 -1.02 4.98 15.73
N GLY A 154 -1.82 5.89 16.29
CA GLY A 154 -2.47 6.94 15.50
C GLY A 154 -3.34 6.43 14.34
N GLY A 155 -3.90 5.23 14.48
CA GLY A 155 -4.75 4.60 13.46
C GLY A 155 -4.03 3.84 12.35
N VAL A 156 -2.70 3.66 12.44
CA VAL A 156 -1.92 2.91 11.42
C VAL A 156 -1.20 1.70 12.01
N PRO A 157 -1.01 0.61 11.25
CA PRO A 157 -0.22 -0.54 11.67
C PRO A 157 1.26 -0.16 11.71
N THR A 158 1.89 -0.43 12.85
CA THR A 158 3.32 -0.21 13.06
C THR A 158 4.02 -1.46 13.56
N VAL A 159 5.32 -1.56 13.30
CA VAL A 159 6.22 -2.55 13.90
C VAL A 159 7.38 -1.87 14.59
N PHE A 160 7.97 -2.53 15.59
CA PHE A 160 9.16 -1.99 16.23
C PHE A 160 10.37 -2.12 15.30
N ALA A 161 11.06 -1.01 15.06
CA ALA A 161 12.30 -0.97 14.30
C ALA A 161 13.24 0.10 14.85
N ALA A 162 14.50 0.09 14.39
CA ALA A 162 15.47 1.13 14.71
C ALA A 162 16.19 1.60 13.45
N ALA A 163 16.39 2.91 13.33
CA ALA A 163 17.05 3.54 12.18
C ALA A 163 18.15 4.49 12.66
N SER A 164 19.24 4.60 11.90
CA SER A 164 20.31 5.57 12.17
C SER A 164 20.92 6.13 10.89
N ASP A 165 21.22 7.43 10.91
CA ASP A 165 22.03 8.10 9.90
C ASP A 165 23.55 8.03 10.20
N GLY A 166 23.95 7.34 11.27
CA GLY A 166 25.33 7.23 11.75
C GLY A 166 25.76 8.30 12.75
N ARG A 167 24.95 9.35 12.97
CA ARG A 167 25.16 10.37 14.01
C ARG A 167 24.06 10.34 15.06
N LYS A 168 22.82 10.12 14.62
CA LYS A 168 21.61 10.00 15.43
C LYS A 168 20.94 8.66 15.14
N GLY A 169 20.27 8.13 16.15
CA GLY A 169 19.48 6.92 16.06
C GLY A 169 18.08 7.17 16.61
N VAL A 170 17.10 6.50 16.03
CA VAL A 170 15.73 6.44 16.56
C VAL A 170 15.30 4.98 16.62
N SER A 171 14.53 4.63 17.64
CA SER A 171 13.89 3.33 17.77
C SER A 171 12.47 3.52 18.27
N GLY A 172 11.58 2.64 17.85
CA GLY A 172 10.17 2.76 18.20
C GLY A 172 9.24 2.23 17.12
N PRO A 173 7.96 2.67 17.13
CA PRO A 173 6.97 2.27 16.15
C PRO A 173 7.25 2.87 14.76
N PHE A 174 7.48 2.01 13.78
CA PHE A 174 7.56 2.38 12.37
C PHE A 174 6.30 1.94 11.64
N ALA A 175 5.61 2.87 10.97
CA ALA A 175 4.46 2.55 10.14
C ALA A 175 4.88 1.75 8.90
N LEU A 176 3.96 0.96 8.35
CA LEU A 176 4.13 0.33 7.05
C LEU A 176 3.70 1.34 5.98
N ASP A 177 4.61 1.74 5.08
CA ASP A 177 4.32 2.74 4.06
C ASP A 177 4.44 2.15 2.65
N THR A 178 3.29 1.89 2.05
CA THR A 178 3.15 1.41 0.67
C THR A 178 3.04 2.55 -0.35
N ALA A 179 3.22 3.80 0.07
CA ALA A 179 3.07 5.03 -0.71
C ALA A 179 4.35 5.86 -0.81
N SER A 180 5.52 5.25 -0.59
CA SER A 180 6.82 5.92 -0.59
C SER A 180 7.93 5.06 -1.19
N GLY A 181 8.73 5.69 -2.06
CA GLY A 181 9.86 5.07 -2.75
C GLY A 181 11.14 4.92 -1.94
N GLY A 182 11.29 5.63 -0.80
CA GLY A 182 12.47 5.47 0.06
C GLY A 182 12.36 4.24 0.98
N GLY A 183 13.47 3.60 1.31
CA GLY A 183 13.51 2.51 2.28
C GLY A 183 13.02 2.90 3.68
N VAL A 184 13.31 4.12 4.12
CA VAL A 184 12.79 4.66 5.39
C VAL A 184 12.28 6.08 5.21
N ARG A 185 11.12 6.35 5.80
CA ARG A 185 10.62 7.69 6.02
C ARG A 185 10.91 8.15 7.44
N ALA A 186 11.85 9.08 7.58
CA ALA A 186 12.20 9.65 8.87
C ALA A 186 11.24 10.77 9.24
N ARG A 187 10.72 10.78 10.47
CA ARG A 187 9.93 11.92 10.96
C ARG A 187 10.76 13.20 10.90
N GLY A 188 10.19 14.26 10.34
CA GLY A 188 10.81 15.58 10.24
C GLY A 188 9.88 16.60 9.61
N ALA A 189 10.31 17.86 9.50
CA ALA A 189 9.55 18.85 8.74
C ALA A 189 9.57 18.47 7.26
N ALA A 190 8.40 18.36 6.62
CA ALA A 190 8.33 18.08 5.19
C ALA A 190 9.12 19.15 4.40
N ASP A 191 10.10 18.70 3.62
CA ASP A 191 11.02 19.52 2.84
C ASP A 191 10.87 19.30 1.33
N GLY A 192 9.93 18.45 0.91
CA GLY A 192 9.65 18.16 -0.49
C GLY A 192 8.61 17.05 -0.70
N PRO A 193 8.42 16.61 -1.97
CA PRO A 193 7.52 15.51 -2.32
C PRO A 193 7.90 14.19 -1.65
N ARG A 194 6.90 13.36 -1.34
CA ARG A 194 7.05 12.05 -0.66
C ARG A 194 7.92 11.03 -1.40
N GLN A 195 8.25 11.29 -2.66
CA GLN A 195 8.97 10.35 -3.53
C GLN A 195 10.43 10.77 -3.77
N LYS A 196 10.83 11.96 -3.33
CA LYS A 196 12.20 12.45 -3.50
C LYS A 196 13.05 12.06 -2.29
N PRO A 197 14.11 11.25 -2.44
CA PRO A 197 15.05 10.99 -1.34
C PRO A 197 15.67 12.29 -0.84
N ALA A 198 15.66 12.46 0.48
CA ALA A 198 16.34 13.55 1.18
C ALA A 198 17.78 13.19 1.56
N GLY A 199 18.13 11.90 1.52
CA GLY A 199 19.47 11.41 1.79
C GLY A 199 19.53 9.89 1.86
N THR A 200 20.56 9.40 2.54
CA THR A 200 20.78 7.96 2.75
C THR A 200 20.90 7.67 4.24
N LEU A 201 20.05 6.76 4.72
CA LEU A 201 20.12 6.18 6.05
C LEU A 201 21.27 5.17 6.11
N ARG A 202 22.12 5.28 7.14
CA ARG A 202 23.25 4.38 7.32
C ARG A 202 22.81 2.96 7.69
N ALA A 203 21.81 2.83 8.55
CA ALA A 203 21.37 1.55 9.07
C ALA A 203 19.87 1.53 9.41
N LEU A 204 19.18 0.44 9.08
CA LEU A 204 17.86 0.05 9.55
C LEU A 204 17.95 -1.35 10.16
N SER A 205 17.51 -1.51 11.40
CA SER A 205 17.30 -2.80 12.04
C SER A 205 15.80 -3.10 12.08
N LEU A 206 15.42 -4.23 11.47
CA LEU A 206 14.06 -4.74 11.42
C LEU A 206 14.12 -6.26 11.56
N ASP A 207 13.41 -6.81 12.55
CA ASP A 207 13.30 -8.25 12.78
C ASP A 207 14.67 -8.97 12.84
N GLY A 208 15.60 -8.42 13.64
CA GLY A 208 16.97 -8.94 13.74
C GLY A 208 17.83 -8.76 12.48
N THR A 209 17.27 -8.26 11.37
CA THR A 209 17.98 -8.00 10.11
C THR A 209 18.50 -6.57 10.06
N LEU A 210 19.78 -6.41 9.73
CA LEU A 210 20.40 -5.12 9.45
C LEU A 210 20.41 -4.84 7.95
N ARG A 211 19.88 -3.68 7.56
CA ARG A 211 19.99 -3.11 6.21
C ARG A 211 20.79 -1.82 6.28
N GLN A 212 21.58 -1.54 5.27
CA GLN A 212 22.47 -0.38 5.26
C GLN A 212 22.30 0.41 3.96
N ASN A 213 22.66 1.68 4.02
CA ASN A 213 22.68 2.59 2.87
C ASN A 213 21.33 2.70 2.14
N LEU A 214 20.23 2.75 2.91
CA LEU A 214 18.88 2.88 2.36
C LEU A 214 18.56 4.35 2.05
N PRO A 215 17.99 4.67 0.89
CA PRO A 215 17.33 5.95 0.65
C PRO A 215 16.39 6.33 1.78
N ALA A 216 16.55 7.55 2.28
CA ALA A 216 15.71 8.14 3.31
C ALA A 216 14.88 9.27 2.71
N VAL A 217 13.61 9.33 3.09
CA VAL A 217 12.67 10.41 2.73
C VAL A 217 12.19 11.07 4.02
N ILE A 218 11.89 12.37 4.01
CA ILE A 218 11.33 13.04 5.19
C ILE A 218 9.80 12.90 5.23
N ALA A 219 9.28 12.65 6.42
CA ALA A 219 7.88 12.43 6.69
C ALA A 219 7.33 13.53 7.60
N GLY A 220 6.66 14.51 6.99
CA GLY A 220 5.98 15.58 7.71
C GLY A 220 4.60 15.23 8.26
N ASP A 221 4.04 14.10 7.84
CA ASP A 221 2.63 13.76 8.06
C ASP A 221 2.42 12.40 8.77
N LEU A 222 3.44 11.90 9.48
CA LEU A 222 3.29 10.68 10.28
C LEU A 222 2.46 10.95 11.55
N PRO A 223 1.54 10.04 11.94
CA PRO A 223 0.73 10.19 13.15
C PRO A 223 1.57 10.27 14.42
N ASP A 224 1.10 11.01 15.43
CA ASP A 224 1.81 11.13 16.71
C ASP A 224 2.15 9.75 17.31
N GLY A 225 3.36 9.62 17.86
CA GLY A 225 3.89 8.38 18.41
C GLY A 225 4.58 7.46 17.39
N VAL A 226 4.37 7.66 16.08
CA VAL A 226 5.11 6.96 15.02
C VAL A 226 6.49 7.63 14.83
N VAL A 227 7.60 6.90 14.92
CA VAL A 227 8.95 7.52 14.83
C VAL A 227 9.53 7.51 13.41
N GLY A 228 8.95 6.70 12.52
CA GLY A 228 9.29 6.64 11.10
C GLY A 228 8.33 5.73 10.33
N ALA A 229 8.60 5.46 9.05
CA ALA A 229 7.88 4.44 8.30
C ALA A 229 8.81 3.61 7.41
N LEU A 230 8.46 2.35 7.18
CA LEU A 230 9.15 1.42 6.31
C LEU A 230 8.54 1.53 4.91
N GLY A 231 9.32 2.01 3.94
CA GLY A 231 8.80 2.22 2.59
C GLY A 231 8.93 0.99 1.69
N VAL A 232 8.46 1.13 0.45
CA VAL A 232 8.37 0.04 -0.53
C VAL A 232 9.71 -0.61 -0.83
N GLU A 233 10.81 0.14 -0.82
CA GLU A 233 12.16 -0.41 -1.05
C GLU A 233 12.54 -1.47 0.00
N VAL A 234 12.07 -1.35 1.24
CA VAL A 234 12.26 -2.38 2.27
C VAL A 234 11.19 -3.47 2.17
N LEU A 235 9.92 -3.07 2.02
CA LEU A 235 8.79 -4.00 2.06
C LEU A 235 8.77 -4.96 0.86
N SER A 236 9.21 -4.50 -0.32
CA SER A 236 9.15 -5.27 -1.58
C SER A 236 10.06 -6.50 -1.66
N ALA A 237 11.01 -6.60 -0.73
CA ALA A 237 11.83 -7.80 -0.53
C ALA A 237 11.03 -9.00 0.00
N TYR A 238 9.79 -8.75 0.44
CA TYR A 238 8.93 -9.73 1.07
C TYR A 238 7.62 -9.91 0.32
N ARG A 239 6.95 -11.02 0.61
CA ARG A 239 5.50 -11.10 0.58
C ARG A 239 4.97 -10.66 1.93
N LEU A 240 4.11 -9.64 1.93
CA LEU A 240 3.54 -9.08 3.15
C LEU A 240 2.18 -9.73 3.40
N ARG A 241 1.96 -10.18 4.64
CA ARG A 241 0.62 -10.49 5.16
C ARG A 241 0.41 -9.73 6.45
N LEU A 242 -0.62 -8.90 6.52
CA LEU A 242 -1.02 -8.16 7.69
C LEU A 242 -2.39 -8.65 8.15
N ASP A 243 -2.48 -9.06 9.40
CA ASP A 243 -3.73 -9.40 10.07
C ASP A 243 -3.97 -8.42 11.24
N PRO A 244 -4.82 -7.41 11.06
CA PRO A 244 -5.14 -6.43 12.08
C PRO A 244 -5.82 -7.03 13.32
N GLN A 245 -6.52 -8.18 13.19
CA GLN A 245 -7.23 -8.78 14.31
C GLN A 245 -6.28 -9.53 15.25
N THR A 246 -5.29 -10.23 14.69
CA THR A 246 -4.27 -10.91 15.48
C THR A 246 -3.07 -10.01 15.80
N LEU A 247 -3.05 -8.79 15.25
CA LEU A 247 -1.91 -7.87 15.31
C LEU A 247 -0.61 -8.54 14.84
N GLY A 248 -0.72 -9.36 13.79
CA GLY A 248 0.38 -10.10 13.19
C GLY A 248 0.78 -9.52 11.85
N LEU A 249 2.08 -9.34 11.65
CA LEU A 249 2.67 -9.05 10.34
C LEU A 249 3.65 -10.18 9.98
N TRP A 250 3.39 -10.87 8.87
CA TRP A 250 4.33 -11.82 8.30
C TRP A 250 5.03 -11.17 7.11
N LEU A 251 6.36 -11.19 7.16
CA LEU A 251 7.24 -10.77 6.08
C LEU A 251 7.96 -12.01 5.55
N THR A 252 7.34 -12.74 4.63
CA THR A 252 7.96 -13.93 4.04
C THR A 252 8.96 -13.49 2.98
N PRO A 253 10.26 -13.81 3.10
CA PRO A 253 11.24 -13.45 2.08
C PRO A 253 10.82 -14.04 0.73
N LYS A 254 10.96 -13.26 -0.34
CA LYS A 254 10.88 -13.86 -1.68
C LYS A 254 12.12 -14.72 -1.86
N GLU A 255 11.94 -16.01 -2.16
CA GLU A 255 13.05 -16.83 -2.62
C GLU A 255 13.67 -16.13 -3.83
N LYS A 256 14.97 -15.80 -3.74
CA LYS A 256 15.72 -15.54 -4.96
C LYS A 256 15.61 -16.81 -5.78
N GLY A 257 15.00 -16.75 -6.96
CA GLY A 257 15.08 -17.85 -7.91
C GLY A 257 16.56 -18.28 -8.07
N PRO A 258 16.83 -19.56 -8.36
CA PRO A 258 18.19 -20.05 -8.54
C PRO A 258 18.83 -19.27 -9.70
N GLY A 259 19.71 -18.31 -9.41
CA GLY A 259 20.22 -17.44 -10.48
C GLY A 259 21.11 -16.26 -10.09
N VAL A 260 21.46 -16.06 -8.82
CA VAL A 260 22.58 -15.16 -8.48
C VAL A 260 23.42 -15.79 -7.38
N SER A 261 24.25 -16.76 -7.77
CA SER A 261 25.49 -17.02 -7.06
C SER A 261 26.28 -15.71 -7.05
N ALA A 262 26.43 -15.13 -5.86
CA ALA A 262 27.57 -14.27 -5.61
C ALA A 262 28.80 -15.17 -5.66
N GLU A 263 29.55 -15.12 -6.76
CA GLU A 263 30.93 -15.56 -6.69
C GLU A 263 31.74 -14.54 -5.85
N PRO A 264 32.70 -15.02 -5.06
CA PRO A 264 33.51 -14.22 -4.15
C PRO A 264 34.44 -13.23 -4.85
#